data_AF-A0AAJ2PVR8-F1
#
_entry.id   AF-A0AAJ2PVR8-F1
#
_cell.length_a   1.000
_cell.length_b   1.000
_cell.length_c   1.000
_cell.angle_alpha   90.00
_cell.angle_beta   90.00
_cell.angle_gamma   90.00
#
_symmetry.space_group_name_H-M   'P 1'
#
loop_
_entity.id
_entity.type
_entity.pdbx_description
1 polymer ?
#
loop_
_entity_poly.entity_id
_entity_poly.type
_entity_poly.pdbx_seq_one_letter_code
_entity_poly.pdbx_strand_id
1 'polypeptide(L)'
;MPALPDALAETLTRLDTRITETGADRGLLLDVQTLAERTALDGDAVRALLDGGEPVADRVDDRVRGRVRALHEAYVARSGKRAGEVCKEVAERLSISPEWARQLLLGKKMPNVPDLTELAGFFGIEEGVRFFTDPAATVLNRELGRLLAGLEGESDDDGPLVEYGPLVEFATRHGVVTLALRGHRLTRRKQEALAVMLEGLLGVDDEETRR
;
A
#
# COMPACT_ATOMS: atom_id res chain seq x y z
N MET A 1 5.24 24.75 -8.06
CA MET A 1 4.45 23.54 -7.77
C MET A 1 4.33 22.81 -9.09
N PRO A 2 5.06 21.71 -9.33
CA PRO A 2 4.89 20.91 -10.55
C PRO A 2 3.43 20.44 -10.63
N ALA A 3 2.92 20.25 -11.85
CA ALA A 3 1.59 19.69 -12.00
C ALA A 3 1.60 18.25 -11.45
N LEU A 4 0.50 17.79 -10.84
CA LEU A 4 0.36 16.42 -10.35
C LEU A 4 0.84 15.32 -11.34
N PRO A 5 0.59 15.42 -12.67
CA PRO A 5 1.16 14.48 -13.63
C PRO A 5 2.69 14.50 -13.70
N ASP A 6 3.32 15.67 -13.56
CA ASP A 6 4.79 15.80 -13.59
C ASP A 6 5.43 15.10 -12.37
N ALA A 7 4.81 15.22 -11.19
CA ALA A 7 5.30 14.60 -9.97
C ALA A 7 5.22 13.06 -9.99
N LEU A 8 4.17 12.51 -10.61
CA LEU A 8 4.04 11.05 -10.81
C LEU A 8 5.10 10.54 -11.79
N ALA A 9 5.29 11.23 -12.92
CA ALA A 9 6.30 10.88 -13.91
C ALA A 9 7.72 10.91 -13.33
N GLU A 10 8.02 11.90 -12.49
CA GLU A 10 9.29 11.99 -11.77
C GLU A 10 9.50 10.79 -10.83
N THR A 11 8.48 10.44 -10.04
CA THR A 11 8.55 9.31 -9.11
C THR A 11 8.74 7.98 -9.83
N LEU A 12 8.06 7.77 -10.96
CA LEU A 12 8.26 6.59 -11.81
C LEU A 12 9.67 6.53 -12.39
N THR A 13 10.21 7.65 -12.85
CA THR A 13 11.59 7.74 -13.37
C THR A 13 12.62 7.39 -12.29
N ARG A 14 12.42 7.89 -11.07
CA ARG A 14 13.28 7.55 -9.92
C ARG A 14 13.18 6.06 -9.56
N LEU A 15 11.97 5.50 -9.56
CA LEU A 15 11.77 4.07 -9.33
C LEU A 15 12.46 3.21 -10.40
N ASP A 16 12.31 3.54 -11.68
CA ASP A 16 12.95 2.78 -12.77
C ASP A 16 14.48 2.82 -12.67
N THR A 17 15.05 3.97 -12.28
CA THR A 17 16.48 4.10 -11.98
C THR A 17 16.89 3.15 -10.86
N ARG A 18 16.18 3.18 -9.72
CA ARG A 18 16.48 2.34 -8.56
C ARG A 18 16.32 0.85 -8.83
N ILE A 19 15.29 0.48 -9.58
CA ILE A 19 15.05 -0.91 -10.02
C ILE A 19 16.24 -1.41 -10.84
N THR A 20 16.75 -0.56 -11.75
CA THR A 20 17.92 -0.88 -12.57
C THR A 20 19.19 -1.03 -11.74
N GLU A 21 19.42 -0.12 -10.79
CA GLU A 21 20.59 -0.14 -9.90
C GLU A 21 20.62 -1.34 -8.95
N THR A 22 19.46 -1.73 -8.42
CA THR A 22 19.34 -2.78 -7.41
C THR A 22 19.04 -4.17 -8.00
N GLY A 23 18.74 -4.25 -9.31
CA GLY A 23 18.30 -5.47 -9.96
C GLY A 23 16.93 -5.97 -9.48
N ALA A 24 16.11 -5.08 -8.92
CA ALA A 24 14.78 -5.43 -8.45
C ALA A 24 13.84 -5.79 -9.61
N ASP A 25 12.80 -6.58 -9.31
CA ASP A 25 11.83 -6.98 -10.32
C ASP A 25 10.75 -5.90 -10.49
N ARG A 26 10.82 -5.16 -11.60
CA ARG A 26 9.83 -4.12 -11.96
C ARG A 26 8.41 -4.67 -12.00
N GLY A 27 8.21 -5.85 -12.56
CA GLY A 27 6.88 -6.45 -12.70
C GLY A 27 6.27 -6.81 -11.35
N LEU A 28 7.11 -7.12 -10.37
CA LEU A 28 6.68 -7.36 -8.99
C LEU A 28 6.40 -6.06 -8.24
N LEU A 29 7.23 -5.03 -8.41
CA LEU A 29 7.11 -3.75 -7.72
C LEU A 29 5.95 -2.90 -8.25
N LEU A 30 5.74 -2.89 -9.57
CA LEU A 30 4.70 -2.14 -10.26
C LEU A 30 3.54 -3.05 -10.69
N ASP A 31 3.29 -4.12 -9.93
CA ASP A 31 2.17 -5.03 -10.17
C ASP A 31 0.84 -4.29 -10.00
N VAL A 32 0.09 -4.19 -11.10
CA VAL A 32 -1.16 -3.42 -11.17
C VAL A 32 -2.17 -3.88 -10.11
N GLN A 33 -2.29 -5.20 -9.90
CA GLN A 33 -3.25 -5.76 -8.95
C GLN A 33 -2.89 -5.37 -7.51
N THR A 34 -1.62 -5.52 -7.14
CA THR A 34 -1.12 -5.16 -5.80
C THR A 34 -1.27 -3.66 -5.54
N LEU A 35 -0.98 -2.81 -6.54
CA LEU A 35 -1.16 -1.36 -6.43
C LEU A 35 -2.64 -0.97 -6.33
N ALA A 36 -3.52 -1.59 -7.10
CA ALA A 36 -4.97 -1.38 -7.01
C ALA A 36 -5.51 -1.72 -5.61
N GLU A 37 -5.07 -2.85 -5.04
CA GLU A 37 -5.48 -3.26 -3.69
C GLU A 37 -5.01 -2.27 -2.60
N ARG A 38 -3.78 -1.76 -2.71
CA ARG A 38 -3.22 -0.79 -1.74
C ARG A 38 -3.84 0.59 -1.85
N THR A 39 -4.17 1.02 -3.06
CA THR A 39 -4.68 2.38 -3.34
C THR A 39 -6.21 2.45 -3.37
N ALA A 40 -6.90 1.31 -3.35
CA ALA A 40 -8.32 1.18 -3.67
C ALA A 40 -8.73 1.82 -5.02
N LEU A 41 -7.77 1.92 -5.96
CA LEU A 41 -8.02 2.39 -7.32
C LEU A 41 -8.47 1.22 -8.21
N ASP A 42 -9.18 1.56 -9.28
CA ASP A 42 -9.48 0.61 -10.33
C ASP A 42 -8.19 0.20 -11.07
N GLY A 43 -8.06 -1.09 -11.43
CA GLY A 43 -6.88 -1.61 -12.10
C GLY A 43 -6.61 -0.95 -13.45
N ASP A 44 -7.65 -0.53 -14.18
CA ASP A 44 -7.49 0.18 -15.44
C ASP A 44 -6.98 1.61 -15.21
N ALA A 45 -7.40 2.26 -14.13
CA ALA A 45 -6.89 3.57 -13.75
C ALA A 45 -5.41 3.50 -13.32
N VAL A 46 -5.03 2.46 -12.56
CA VAL A 46 -3.62 2.22 -12.19
C VAL A 46 -2.79 1.98 -13.45
N ARG A 47 -3.24 1.12 -14.37
CA ARG A 47 -2.54 0.84 -15.61
C ARG A 47 -2.35 2.10 -16.46
N ALA A 48 -3.42 2.87 -16.67
CA ALA A 48 -3.35 4.12 -17.42
C ALA A 48 -2.31 5.08 -16.83
N LEU A 49 -2.27 5.23 -15.50
CA LEU A 49 -1.31 6.10 -14.81
C LEU A 49 0.13 5.58 -14.89
N LEU A 50 0.36 4.28 -14.77
CA LEU A 50 1.69 3.68 -14.91
C LEU A 50 2.25 3.81 -16.34
N ASP A 51 1.36 3.81 -17.33
CA ASP A 51 1.71 4.03 -18.74
C ASP A 51 1.89 5.53 -19.08
N GLY A 52 1.80 6.44 -18.10
CA GLY A 52 1.93 7.88 -18.27
C GLY A 52 0.69 8.57 -18.86
N GLY A 53 -0.42 7.86 -18.94
CA GLY A 53 -1.71 8.39 -19.38
C GLY A 53 -2.55 8.98 -18.25
N GLU A 54 -3.69 9.54 -18.62
CA GLU A 54 -4.69 10.01 -17.67
C GLU A 54 -5.81 8.97 -17.53
N PRO A 55 -6.23 8.62 -16.30
CA PRO A 55 -7.38 7.77 -16.09
C PRO A 55 -8.66 8.51 -16.51
N VAL A 56 -9.71 7.75 -16.80
CA VAL A 56 -11.02 8.33 -17.12
C VAL A 56 -11.46 9.26 -15.99
N ALA A 57 -11.79 10.51 -16.34
CA ALA A 57 -12.20 11.51 -15.37
C ALA A 57 -13.43 11.03 -14.58
N ASP A 58 -13.23 10.77 -13.30
CA ASP A 58 -14.25 10.34 -12.36
C ASP A 58 -14.79 11.54 -11.57
N ARG A 59 -16.12 11.58 -11.36
CA ARG A 59 -16.69 12.53 -10.41
C ARG A 59 -16.21 12.16 -9.01
N VAL A 60 -16.00 13.14 -8.15
CA VAL A 60 -15.59 12.92 -6.75
C VAL A 60 -16.51 11.90 -6.06
N ASP A 61 -17.81 11.98 -6.34
CA ASP A 61 -18.79 11.05 -5.80
C ASP A 61 -18.60 9.59 -6.25
N ASP A 62 -18.21 9.37 -7.50
CA ASP A 62 -17.96 8.03 -8.03
C ASP A 62 -16.67 7.47 -7.43
N ARG A 63 -15.64 8.32 -7.28
CA ARG A 63 -14.37 7.98 -6.64
C ARG A 63 -14.55 7.53 -5.20
N VAL A 64 -15.27 8.31 -4.40
CA VAL A 64 -15.51 8.01 -2.98
C VAL A 64 -16.24 6.67 -2.84
N ARG A 65 -17.32 6.46 -3.60
CA ARG A 65 -18.09 5.21 -3.57
C ARG A 65 -17.27 4.02 -4.04
N GLY A 66 -16.49 4.19 -5.10
CA GLY A 66 -15.59 3.16 -5.63
C GLY A 66 -14.54 2.73 -4.59
N ARG A 67 -13.85 3.69 -3.96
CA ARG A 67 -12.83 3.40 -2.96
C ARG A 67 -13.37 2.75 -1.70
N VAL A 68 -14.53 3.20 -1.19
CA VAL A 68 -15.19 2.55 -0.05
C VAL A 68 -15.51 1.08 -0.38
N ARG A 69 -16.04 0.83 -1.58
CA ARG A 69 -16.35 -0.53 -2.02
C ARG A 69 -15.11 -1.40 -2.16
N ALA A 70 -14.06 -0.90 -2.83
CA ALA A 70 -12.81 -1.64 -2.99
C ALA A 70 -12.16 -1.96 -1.64
N LEU A 71 -12.17 -1.01 -0.70
CA LEU A 71 -11.64 -1.20 0.65
C LEU A 71 -12.42 -2.26 1.44
N HIS A 72 -13.75 -2.26 1.32
CA HIS A 72 -14.59 -3.30 1.91
C HIS A 72 -14.30 -4.68 1.33
N GLU A 73 -14.22 -4.81 0.01
CA GLU A 73 -13.93 -6.07 -0.68
C GLU A 73 -12.54 -6.62 -0.27
N ALA A 74 -11.52 -5.76 -0.24
CA ALA A 74 -10.17 -6.11 0.21
C ALA A 74 -10.13 -6.53 1.69
N TYR A 75 -10.86 -5.80 2.56
CA TYR A 75 -10.94 -6.12 3.98
C TYR A 75 -11.61 -7.48 4.23
N VAL A 76 -12.71 -7.78 3.55
CA VAL A 76 -13.40 -9.08 3.63
C VAL A 76 -12.47 -10.21 3.17
N ALA A 77 -11.78 -10.03 2.05
CA ALA A 77 -10.83 -11.01 1.53
C ALA A 77 -9.68 -11.29 2.51
N ARG A 78 -9.11 -10.25 3.13
CA ARG A 78 -7.98 -10.35 4.05
C ARG A 78 -8.36 -10.87 5.43
N SER A 79 -9.51 -10.44 5.96
CA SER A 79 -9.94 -10.78 7.32
C SER A 79 -10.57 -12.18 7.42
N GLY A 80 -11.05 -12.74 6.30
CA GLY A 80 -11.81 -14.00 6.28
C GLY A 80 -13.19 -13.90 6.94
N LYS A 81 -13.60 -12.70 7.40
CA LYS A 81 -14.93 -12.45 7.96
C LYS A 81 -15.99 -12.53 6.88
N ARG A 82 -17.22 -12.84 7.26
CA ARG A 82 -18.35 -12.76 6.33
C ARG A 82 -18.70 -11.30 6.10
N ALA A 83 -19.05 -10.92 4.87
CA ALA A 83 -19.42 -9.54 4.54
C ALA A 83 -20.54 -8.97 5.45
N GLY A 84 -21.49 -9.82 5.89
CA GLY A 84 -22.55 -9.42 6.82
C GLY A 84 -22.04 -9.07 8.24
N GLU A 85 -20.97 -9.71 8.70
CA GLU A 85 -20.32 -9.40 9.98
C GLU A 85 -19.63 -8.05 9.90
N VAL A 86 -18.89 -7.79 8.81
CA VAL A 86 -18.24 -6.49 8.57
C VAL A 86 -19.29 -5.37 8.48
N CYS A 87 -20.41 -5.59 7.80
CA CYS A 87 -21.50 -4.63 7.75
C CYS A 87 -22.05 -4.30 9.15
N LYS A 88 -22.16 -5.31 10.03
CA LYS A 88 -22.64 -5.12 11.41
C LYS A 88 -21.65 -4.31 12.24
N GLU A 89 -20.36 -4.62 12.17
CA GLU A 89 -19.31 -3.88 12.88
C GLU A 89 -19.25 -2.41 12.45
N VAL A 90 -19.35 -2.16 11.13
CA VAL A 90 -19.41 -0.80 10.59
C VAL A 90 -20.69 -0.08 11.05
N ALA A 91 -21.84 -0.77 11.07
CA ALA A 91 -23.09 -0.19 11.53
C ALA A 91 -23.03 0.24 13.00
N GLU A 92 -22.46 -0.61 13.86
CA GLU A 92 -22.23 -0.31 15.27
C GLU A 92 -21.28 0.88 15.44
N ARG A 93 -20.17 0.90 14.70
CA ARG A 93 -19.17 1.97 14.81
C ARG A 93 -19.71 3.32 14.35
N LEU A 94 -20.44 3.36 13.23
CA LEU A 94 -21.01 4.59 12.69
C LEU A 94 -22.35 4.96 13.37
N SER A 95 -22.87 4.12 14.28
CA SER A 95 -24.19 4.28 14.90
C SER A 95 -25.33 4.44 13.87
N ILE A 96 -25.28 3.63 12.81
CA ILE A 96 -26.24 3.60 11.69
C ILE A 96 -26.94 2.23 11.61
N SER A 97 -27.97 2.12 10.76
CA SER A 97 -28.61 0.83 10.53
C SER A 97 -27.69 -0.14 9.74
N PRO A 98 -27.79 -1.47 9.97
CA PRO A 98 -27.03 -2.46 9.20
C PRO A 98 -27.31 -2.40 7.69
N GLU A 99 -28.54 -2.02 7.32
CA GLU A 99 -28.89 -1.80 5.92
C GLU A 99 -28.15 -0.58 5.35
N TRP A 100 -28.11 0.53 6.08
CA TRP A 100 -27.38 1.73 5.66
C TRP A 100 -25.88 1.44 5.51
N ALA A 101 -25.27 0.76 6.49
CA ALA A 101 -23.86 0.35 6.43
C ALA A 101 -23.60 -0.51 5.19
N ARG A 102 -24.46 -1.49 4.90
CA ARG A 102 -24.36 -2.31 3.69
C ARG A 102 -24.43 -1.46 2.42
N GLN A 103 -25.32 -0.48 2.35
CA GLN A 103 -25.44 0.40 1.17
C GLN A 103 -24.21 1.30 1.01
N LEU A 104 -23.63 1.79 2.10
CA LEU A 104 -22.37 2.54 2.08
C LEU A 104 -21.20 1.67 1.58
N LEU A 105 -21.02 0.49 2.18
CA LEU A 105 -19.93 -0.43 1.86
C LEU A 105 -20.03 -1.03 0.45
N LEU A 106 -21.22 -1.08 -0.14
CA LEU A 106 -21.43 -1.47 -1.53
C LEU A 106 -21.30 -0.30 -2.52
N GLY A 107 -20.96 0.91 -2.05
CA GLY A 107 -20.87 2.10 -2.89
C GLY A 107 -22.21 2.56 -3.46
N LYS A 108 -23.34 2.17 -2.87
CA LYS A 108 -24.69 2.54 -3.33
C LYS A 108 -25.17 3.85 -2.72
N LYS A 109 -24.66 4.21 -1.54
CA LYS A 109 -24.94 5.47 -0.85
C LYS A 109 -23.66 6.28 -0.67
N MET A 110 -23.83 7.60 -0.63
CA MET A 110 -22.74 8.53 -0.37
C MET A 110 -22.51 8.64 1.14
N PRO A 111 -21.34 8.26 1.67
CA PRO A 111 -20.96 8.61 3.03
C PRO A 111 -20.77 10.13 3.16
N ASN A 112 -21.16 10.69 4.30
CA ASN A 112 -20.80 12.07 4.64
C ASN A 112 -19.37 12.14 5.19
N VAL A 113 -18.86 13.35 5.45
CA VAL A 113 -17.47 13.54 5.95
C VAL A 113 -17.23 12.83 7.31
N PRO A 114 -18.14 12.92 8.30
CA PRO A 114 -18.04 12.09 9.51
C PRO A 114 -17.96 10.59 9.23
N ASP A 115 -18.82 10.05 8.36
CA ASP A 115 -18.81 8.64 7.98
C ASP A 115 -17.45 8.25 7.36
N LEU A 116 -16.90 9.09 6.49
CA LEU A 116 -15.59 8.86 5.87
C LEU A 116 -14.45 8.84 6.89
N THR A 117 -14.53 9.70 7.90
CA THR A 117 -13.55 9.72 9.01
C THR A 117 -13.62 8.42 9.80
N GLU A 118 -14.82 7.97 10.16
CA GLU A 118 -14.99 6.72 10.90
C GLU A 118 -14.65 5.48 10.09
N LEU A 119 -14.93 5.49 8.78
CA LEU A 119 -14.54 4.42 7.86
C LEU A 119 -13.01 4.36 7.72
N ALA A 120 -12.32 5.50 7.58
CA ALA A 120 -10.86 5.52 7.57
C ALA A 120 -10.30 4.90 8.85
N GLY A 121 -10.84 5.28 10.02
CA GLY A 121 -10.44 4.70 11.30
C GLY A 121 -10.73 3.19 11.40
N PHE A 122 -11.89 2.74 10.93
CA PHE A 122 -12.27 1.32 10.92
C PHE A 122 -11.32 0.45 10.09
N PHE A 123 -10.92 0.95 8.91
CA PHE A 123 -10.07 0.22 7.99
C PHE A 123 -8.56 0.45 8.21
N GLY A 124 -8.18 1.32 9.15
CA GLY A 124 -6.78 1.63 9.47
C GLY A 124 -6.08 2.47 8.40
N ILE A 125 -6.79 3.43 7.81
CA ILE A 125 -6.27 4.33 6.76
C ILE A 125 -5.70 5.60 7.40
N GLU A 126 -4.39 5.78 7.32
CA GLU A 126 -3.65 6.89 7.95
C GLU A 126 -3.97 8.26 7.30
N GLU A 127 -4.27 8.26 6.01
CA GLU A 127 -4.56 9.45 5.23
C GLU A 127 -5.90 10.10 5.61
N GLY A 128 -6.74 9.37 6.34
CA GLY A 128 -8.10 9.79 6.69
C GLY A 128 -8.98 9.97 5.45
N VAL A 129 -9.78 11.04 5.45
CA VAL A 129 -10.73 11.36 4.37
C VAL A 129 -10.05 11.52 3.00
N ARG A 130 -8.79 11.98 2.98
CA ARG A 130 -8.01 12.20 1.75
C ARG A 130 -7.86 10.92 0.93
N PHE A 131 -7.81 9.76 1.57
CA PHE A 131 -7.80 8.48 0.88
C PHE A 131 -8.98 8.34 -0.09
N PHE A 132 -10.17 8.80 0.28
CA PHE A 132 -11.37 8.66 -0.53
C PHE A 132 -11.52 9.73 -1.60
N THR A 133 -10.98 10.93 -1.36
CA THR A 133 -11.23 12.11 -2.19
C THR A 133 -10.10 12.46 -3.14
N ASP A 134 -8.84 12.14 -2.79
CA ASP A 134 -7.67 12.57 -3.56
C ASP A 134 -7.70 12.04 -5.00
N PRO A 135 -7.21 12.77 -6.01
CA PRO A 135 -7.10 12.27 -7.38
C PRO A 135 -6.33 10.95 -7.47
N ALA A 136 -6.67 10.11 -8.47
CA ALA A 136 -6.01 8.81 -8.66
C ALA A 136 -4.48 8.94 -8.79
N ALA A 137 -4.01 9.94 -9.55
CA ALA A 137 -2.58 10.23 -9.69
C ALA A 137 -1.91 10.54 -8.34
N THR A 138 -2.56 11.33 -7.48
CA THR A 138 -2.05 11.69 -6.15
C THR A 138 -1.96 10.48 -5.22
N VAL A 139 -2.98 9.61 -5.24
CA VAL A 139 -3.00 8.40 -4.42
C VAL A 139 -1.94 7.41 -4.89
N LEU A 140 -1.83 7.19 -6.20
CA LEU A 140 -0.80 6.31 -6.75
C LEU A 140 0.60 6.85 -6.47
N ASN A 141 0.84 8.15 -6.69
CA ASN A 141 2.14 8.76 -6.42
C ASN A 141 2.59 8.59 -4.96
N ARG A 142 1.64 8.68 -4.00
CA ARG A 142 1.92 8.46 -2.58
C ARG A 142 2.37 7.03 -2.29
N GLU A 143 1.68 6.04 -2.86
CA GLU A 143 2.07 4.63 -2.70
C GLU A 143 3.40 4.31 -3.38
N LEU A 144 3.65 4.87 -4.56
CA LEU A 144 4.93 4.73 -5.25
C LEU A 144 6.06 5.41 -4.48
N GLY A 145 5.81 6.56 -3.86
CA GLY A 145 6.77 7.22 -2.96
C GLY A 145 7.13 6.36 -1.76
N ARG A 146 6.16 5.66 -1.14
CA ARG A 146 6.43 4.69 -0.06
C ARG A 146 7.31 3.52 -0.54
N LEU A 147 7.05 3.00 -1.74
CA LEU A 147 7.89 1.96 -2.34
C LEU A 147 9.30 2.45 -2.63
N LEU A 148 9.42 3.67 -3.17
CA LEU A 148 10.70 4.30 -3.45
C LEU A 148 11.50 4.52 -2.16
N ALA A 149 10.89 5.06 -1.11
CA ALA A 149 11.52 5.23 0.20
C ALA A 149 11.97 3.88 0.80
N GLY A 150 11.20 2.81 0.60
CA GLY A 150 11.61 1.46 1.02
C GLY A 150 12.79 0.88 0.24
N LEU A 151 12.96 1.28 -1.03
CA LEU A 151 14.13 0.91 -1.85
C LEU A 151 15.34 1.80 -1.55
N GLU A 152 15.10 3.08 -1.21
CA GLU A 152 16.13 4.03 -0.81
C GLU A 152 16.61 3.79 0.63
N GLY A 153 15.79 3.13 1.46
CA GLY A 153 16.06 2.82 2.87
C GLY A 153 16.20 4.10 3.69
N GLU A 154 15.10 4.62 4.27
CA GLU A 154 15.03 5.78 5.19
C GLU A 154 16.30 6.65 5.21
N SER A 155 16.57 7.32 4.10
CA SER A 155 17.68 8.24 3.95
C SER A 155 17.14 9.67 3.98
N ASP A 156 16.55 10.03 5.12
CA ASP A 156 16.31 11.42 5.50
C ASP A 156 16.92 11.62 6.90
N ASP A 157 18.24 11.80 6.95
CA ASP A 157 18.81 12.78 7.87
C ASP A 157 19.91 13.57 7.15
N ASP A 158 19.69 14.88 7.14
CA ASP A 158 20.48 15.90 6.48
C ASP A 158 21.78 16.10 7.29
N GLY A 159 22.76 15.20 7.07
CA GLY A 159 24.04 15.18 7.79
C GLY A 159 25.21 14.76 6.88
N PRO A 160 26.44 15.27 7.11
CA PRO A 160 27.54 15.12 6.16
C PRO A 160 27.99 13.66 6.06
N LEU A 161 27.84 13.07 4.86
CA LEU A 161 28.46 11.83 4.39
C LEU A 161 28.49 10.70 5.44
N VAL A 162 27.32 10.17 5.80
CA VAL A 162 27.26 8.88 6.49
C VAL A 162 27.30 7.78 5.44
N GLU A 163 28.43 7.08 5.40
CA GLU A 163 28.65 5.82 4.72
C GLU A 163 27.47 4.87 5.03
N TYR A 164 26.67 4.52 4.01
CA TYR A 164 25.52 3.62 4.17
C TYR A 164 25.97 2.35 4.89
N GLY A 165 25.32 2.04 6.02
CA GLY A 165 25.71 0.91 6.86
C GLY A 165 25.70 -0.41 6.06
N PRO A 166 26.65 -1.33 6.30
CA PRO A 166 26.77 -2.59 5.55
C PRO A 166 25.48 -3.42 5.46
N LEU A 167 24.58 -3.29 6.44
CA LEU A 167 23.31 -4.01 6.49
C LEU A 167 22.31 -3.53 5.42
N VAL A 168 22.27 -2.23 5.12
CA VAL A 168 21.36 -1.66 4.10
C VAL A 168 21.87 -2.04 2.72
N GLU A 169 23.17 -1.92 2.47
CA GLU A 169 23.78 -2.39 1.23
C GLU A 169 23.56 -3.90 1.04
N PHE A 170 23.73 -4.70 2.10
CA PHE A 170 23.46 -6.14 2.08
C PHE A 170 21.99 -6.45 1.79
N ALA A 171 21.05 -5.81 2.49
CA ALA A 171 19.62 -6.03 2.31
C ALA A 171 19.15 -5.68 0.88
N THR A 172 19.68 -4.60 0.33
CA THR A 172 19.39 -4.14 -1.03
C THR A 172 20.03 -5.05 -2.07
N ARG A 173 21.33 -5.39 -1.93
CA ARG A 173 22.06 -6.28 -2.84
C ARG A 173 21.49 -7.70 -2.89
N HIS A 174 20.99 -8.19 -1.76
CA HIS A 174 20.45 -9.55 -1.66
C HIS A 174 18.92 -9.61 -1.83
N GLY A 175 18.27 -8.51 -2.21
CA GLY A 175 16.84 -8.48 -2.51
C GLY A 175 15.95 -8.79 -1.31
N VAL A 176 16.42 -8.51 -0.09
CA VAL A 176 15.69 -8.74 1.17
C VAL A 176 14.45 -7.84 1.23
N VAL A 177 14.53 -6.62 0.71
CA VAL A 177 13.39 -5.72 0.52
C VAL A 177 12.35 -6.35 -0.42
N THR A 178 12.79 -6.98 -1.50
CA THR A 178 11.95 -7.74 -2.44
C THR A 178 11.34 -8.98 -1.78
N LEU A 179 12.04 -9.61 -0.84
CA LEU A 179 11.58 -10.73 -0.03
C LEU A 179 10.50 -10.29 0.96
N ALA A 180 10.67 -9.14 1.60
CA ALA A 180 9.63 -8.53 2.44
C ALA A 180 8.36 -8.34 1.61
N LEU A 181 8.47 -7.70 0.43
CA LEU A 181 7.34 -7.50 -0.50
C LEU A 181 6.69 -8.82 -0.96
N ARG A 182 7.48 -9.88 -1.20
CA ARG A 182 6.96 -11.23 -1.49
C ARG A 182 6.32 -11.91 -0.28
N GLY A 183 6.79 -11.59 0.93
CA GLY A 183 6.27 -12.11 2.19
C GLY A 183 4.78 -11.85 2.37
N HIS A 184 4.26 -10.79 1.75
CA HIS A 184 2.85 -10.40 1.84
C HIS A 184 1.93 -11.36 1.05
N ARG A 185 2.48 -12.07 0.04
CA ARG A 185 1.80 -13.14 -0.71
C ARG A 185 1.94 -14.52 -0.04
N LEU A 186 2.70 -14.62 1.05
CA LEU A 186 2.83 -15.85 1.82
C LEU A 186 1.64 -15.99 2.78
N THR A 187 1.07 -17.18 2.87
CA THR A 187 0.12 -17.51 3.93
C THR A 187 0.76 -17.28 5.29
N ARG A 188 0.00 -16.91 6.33
CA ARG A 188 0.49 -16.69 7.71
C ARG A 188 1.47 -17.76 8.20
N ARG A 189 1.18 -19.04 7.95
CA ARG A 189 2.06 -20.17 8.31
C ARG A 189 3.43 -20.15 7.61
N LYS A 190 3.49 -19.64 6.38
CA LYS A 190 4.75 -19.48 5.61
C LYS A 190 5.51 -18.21 6.04
N GLN A 191 4.81 -17.17 6.47
CA GLN A 191 5.43 -15.98 7.07
C GLN A 191 6.10 -16.34 8.41
N GLU A 192 5.40 -17.07 9.27
CA GLU A 192 5.93 -17.56 10.56
C GLU A 192 7.14 -18.50 10.34
N ALA A 193 7.07 -19.41 9.36
CA ALA A 193 8.20 -20.28 9.02
C ALA A 193 9.41 -19.49 8.48
N LEU A 194 9.18 -18.46 7.66
CA LEU A 194 10.23 -17.57 7.16
C LEU A 194 10.87 -16.78 8.30
N ALA A 195 10.08 -16.25 9.24
CA ALA A 195 10.58 -15.55 10.41
C ALA A 195 11.49 -16.45 11.25
N VAL A 196 11.08 -17.69 11.54
CA VAL A 196 11.90 -18.67 12.27
C VAL A 196 13.20 -19.02 11.52
N MET A 197 13.15 -19.15 10.19
CA MET A 197 14.37 -19.39 9.39
C MET A 197 15.33 -18.20 9.42
N LEU A 198 14.83 -16.97 9.34
CA LEU A 198 15.64 -15.76 9.43
C LEU A 198 16.23 -15.59 10.84
N GLU A 199 15.45 -15.83 11.89
CA GLU A 199 15.94 -15.88 13.27
C GLU A 199 17.03 -16.94 13.45
N GLY A 200 16.86 -18.11 12.85
CA GLY A 200 17.87 -19.18 12.89
C GLY A 200 19.14 -18.87 12.11
N LEU A 201 19.08 -18.04 11.07
CA LEU A 201 20.25 -17.57 10.31
C LEU A 201 20.97 -16.40 10.98
N LEU A 202 20.21 -15.51 11.63
CA LEU A 202 20.74 -14.35 12.36
C LEU A 202 21.23 -14.72 13.77
N GLY A 203 20.71 -15.79 14.36
CA GLY A 203 21.12 -16.30 15.67
C GLY A 203 22.42 -17.11 15.68
N VAL A 204 23.07 -17.30 14.52
CA VAL A 204 24.31 -18.09 14.42
C VAL A 204 25.55 -17.30 14.90
N ASP A 205 25.48 -15.97 15.02
CA ASP A 205 26.62 -15.13 15.40
C ASP A 205 26.94 -15.16 16.92
N ASP A 206 26.03 -15.62 17.77
CA ASP A 206 26.26 -15.67 19.23
C ASP A 206 27.12 -16.88 19.68
N GLU A 207 27.36 -17.87 18.81
CA GLU A 207 28.08 -19.10 19.16
C GLU A 207 29.57 -19.12 18.74
N GLU A 208 29.99 -18.24 17.82
CA GLU A 208 31.40 -18.18 17.39
C GLU A 208 32.31 -17.32 18.30
N THR A 209 31.71 -16.50 19.18
CA THR A 209 32.48 -15.63 20.11
C THR A 209 32.82 -16.30 21.44
N ARG A 210 32.56 -17.60 21.60
CA ARG A 210 32.76 -18.33 22.86
C ARG A 210 33.61 -19.61 22.73
N ARG A 211 34.66 -19.56 21.90
CA ARG A 211 35.77 -20.54 21.92
C ARG A 211 37.12 -19.87 22.04
#